data_AF-A0A816Q9H0-F1
#
_entry.id   AF-A0A816Q9H0-F1
#
_cell.length_a   1.000
_cell.length_b   1.000
_cell.length_c   1.000
_cell.angle_alpha   90.00
_cell.angle_beta   90.00
_cell.angle_gamma   90.00
#
_symmetry.space_group_name_H-M   'P 1'
#
loop_
_entity.id
_entity.type
_entity.pdbx_description
1 polymer ?
#
loop_
_entity_poly.entity_id
_entity_poly.type
_entity_poly.pdbx_seq_one_letter_code
_entity_poly.pdbx_strand_id
1 'polypeptide(L)'
;MTHEENFNQDSDLVKINDSSQNCPIIIYAHQLNQYFHTLLGNPFQRLNYYDSSTGQYCFYRTPGIINYIITYYLQQGCLLTEVHYPPEILYDELVFFGFNIQIIYDIVSNSITIDYYIPSGNIAL
;
A
#
# COMPACT_ATOMS: atom_id res chain seq x y z
N MET A 1 -2.08 23.85 33.79
CA MET A 1 -0.73 23.45 33.32
C MET A 1 -0.69 21.94 33.34
N THR A 2 -0.87 21.30 32.18
CA THR A 2 -0.10 20.14 31.69
C THR A 2 -0.63 19.71 30.32
N HIS A 3 0.28 19.83 29.35
CA HIS A 3 0.40 19.11 28.08
C HIS A 3 -0.61 19.39 26.96
N GLU A 4 -0.31 20.48 26.24
CA GLU A 4 -0.46 20.54 24.79
C GLU A 4 0.29 19.35 24.16
N GLU A 5 -0.44 18.33 23.74
CA GLU A 5 0.04 17.46 22.68
C GLU A 5 -0.15 18.23 21.38
N ASN A 6 0.91 18.91 20.97
CA ASN A 6 1.09 19.41 19.62
C ASN A 6 1.02 18.22 18.67
N PHE A 7 -0.20 17.86 18.25
CA PHE A 7 -0.38 17.14 17.00
C PHE A 7 0.31 17.99 15.95
N ASN A 8 1.40 17.45 15.42
CA ASN A 8 2.20 18.07 14.38
C ASN A 8 1.30 18.22 13.15
N GLN A 9 0.55 19.30 13.11
CA GLN A 9 -0.46 19.66 12.12
C GLN A 9 0.19 20.23 10.85
N ASP A 10 1.52 20.30 10.81
CA ASP A 10 2.32 21.05 9.84
C ASP A 10 2.95 20.22 8.73
N SER A 11 2.54 18.97 8.54
CA SER A 11 2.66 18.41 7.20
C SER A 11 1.42 17.65 6.80
N ASP A 12 0.71 18.19 5.83
CA ASP A 12 -0.21 17.44 4.97
C ASP A 12 0.48 16.22 4.34
N LEU A 13 1.79 16.03 4.49
CA LEU A 13 2.59 14.92 4.01
C LEU A 13 2.72 13.80 5.05
N VAL A 14 2.53 12.58 4.60
CA VAL A 14 2.73 11.33 5.32
C VAL A 14 3.96 10.65 4.75
N LYS A 15 4.88 10.21 5.63
CA LYS A 15 6.09 9.47 5.26
C LYS A 15 5.89 7.99 5.58
N ILE A 16 6.00 7.13 4.58
CA ILE A 16 5.77 5.69 4.70
C ILE A 16 7.02 4.94 4.26
N ASN A 17 7.46 3.99 5.08
CA ASN A 17 8.65 3.18 4.81
C ASN A 17 8.27 1.69 4.79
N ASP A 18 8.74 0.98 3.76
CA ASP A 18 8.49 -0.45 3.55
C ASP A 18 9.66 -1.35 3.96
N SER A 19 10.61 -0.82 4.74
CA SER A 19 11.83 -1.50 5.20
C SER A 19 12.82 -1.86 4.09
N SER A 20 12.38 -1.92 2.83
CA SER A 20 13.19 -2.26 1.66
C SER A 20 13.81 -1.04 0.99
N GLN A 21 13.33 0.16 1.32
CA GLN A 21 13.80 1.42 0.75
C GLN A 21 14.58 2.26 1.76
N ASN A 22 15.67 2.88 1.28
CA ASN A 22 16.45 3.85 2.06
C ASN A 22 15.76 5.22 2.19
N CYS A 23 14.79 5.51 1.31
CA CYS A 23 14.03 6.75 1.31
C CYS A 23 12.54 6.45 1.55
N PRO A 24 11.87 7.14 2.49
CA PRO A 24 10.43 6.95 2.68
C PRO A 24 9.65 7.51 1.50
N ILE A 25 8.53 6.87 1.19
CA ILE A 25 7.52 7.37 0.27
C ILE A 25 6.82 8.55 0.95
N ILE A 26 6.67 9.64 0.22
CA ILE A 26 5.99 10.85 0.71
C ILE A 26 4.69 11.02 -0.07
N ILE A 27 3.56 11.09 0.63
CA ILE A 27 2.22 11.23 0.04
C ILE A 27 1.37 12.19 0.86
N TYR A 28 0.42 12.90 0.24
CA TYR A 28 -0.46 13.76 1.04
C TYR A 28 -1.51 12.95 1.82
N ALA A 29 -1.72 13.31 3.08
CA ALA A 29 -2.71 12.71 3.97
C ALA A 29 -4.12 12.74 3.38
N HIS A 30 -4.49 13.81 2.66
CA HIS A 30 -5.80 13.90 2.01
C HIS A 30 -5.99 12.82 0.94
N GLN A 31 -4.93 12.40 0.23
CA GLN A 31 -5.01 11.34 -0.77
C GLN A 31 -5.25 9.98 -0.11
N LEU A 32 -4.63 9.74 1.05
CA LEU A 32 -4.88 8.53 1.84
C LEU A 32 -6.31 8.52 2.39
N ASN A 33 -6.72 9.62 3.03
CA ASN A 33 -7.98 9.71 3.77
C ASN A 33 -9.23 9.58 2.87
N GLN A 34 -9.10 9.72 1.54
CA GLN A 34 -10.18 9.44 0.58
C GLN A 34 -10.68 7.99 0.68
N TYR A 35 -9.83 7.06 1.10
CA TYR A 35 -10.14 5.63 1.22
C TYR A 35 -10.06 5.19 2.69
N PHE A 36 -10.83 5.84 3.57
CA PHE A 36 -10.80 5.61 5.03
C PHE A 36 -11.05 4.17 5.50
N HIS A 37 -11.53 3.29 4.62
CA HIS A 37 -11.75 1.87 4.93
C HIS A 37 -10.47 1.04 4.93
N THR A 38 -9.40 1.53 4.30
CA THR A 38 -8.09 0.87 4.27
C THR A 38 -7.24 1.27 5.47
N LEU A 39 -6.21 0.46 5.76
CA LEU A 39 -5.28 0.70 6.87
C LEU A 39 -4.57 2.05 6.74
N LEU A 40 -4.00 2.36 5.56
CA LEU A 40 -3.30 3.63 5.35
C LEU A 40 -4.27 4.81 5.27
N GLY A 41 -5.50 4.59 4.77
CA GLY A 41 -6.50 5.64 4.67
C GLY A 41 -7.08 6.05 6.02
N ASN A 42 -7.12 5.14 6.99
CA ASN A 42 -7.64 5.39 8.32
C ASN A 42 -6.55 5.94 9.26
N PRO A 43 -6.64 7.21 9.74
CA PRO A 43 -5.63 7.79 10.63
C PRO A 43 -5.41 7.00 11.92
N PHE A 44 -6.48 6.44 12.50
CA PHE A 44 -6.41 5.68 13.74
C PHE A 44 -5.75 4.32 13.55
N GLN A 45 -5.92 3.69 12.38
CA GLN A 45 -5.29 2.40 12.10
C GLN A 45 -3.82 2.56 11.76
N ARG A 46 -3.46 3.51 10.88
CA ARG A 46 -2.05 3.74 10.54
C ARG A 46 -1.22 4.22 11.73
N LEU A 47 -1.83 4.92 12.69
CA LEU A 47 -1.13 5.37 13.91
C LEU A 47 -0.41 4.25 14.66
N ASN A 48 -0.93 3.01 14.59
CA ASN A 48 -0.29 1.83 15.20
C ASN A 48 1.07 1.48 14.59
N TYR A 49 1.40 2.03 13.43
CA TYR A 49 2.65 1.81 12.70
C TYR A 49 3.56 3.05 12.70
N TYR A 50 3.16 4.10 13.43
CA TYR A 50 3.94 5.32 13.49
C TYR A 50 5.13 5.17 14.44
N ASP A 51 6.31 5.43 13.93
CA ASP A 51 7.54 5.53 14.70
C ASP A 51 7.85 7.00 14.98
N SER A 52 7.69 7.40 16.24
CA SER A 52 7.92 8.78 16.68
C SER A 52 9.39 9.21 16.61
N SER A 53 10.33 8.26 16.57
CA SER A 53 11.76 8.58 16.49
C SER A 53 12.18 9.01 15.10
N THR A 54 11.56 8.45 14.06
CA THR A 54 11.83 8.76 12.64
C THR A 54 10.78 9.66 12.01
N GLY A 55 9.61 9.78 12.64
CA GLY A 55 8.45 10.51 12.12
C GLY A 55 7.83 9.83 10.89
N GLN A 56 7.93 8.50 10.80
CA GLN A 56 7.51 7.70 9.64
C GLN A 56 6.55 6.60 10.07
N TYR A 57 5.71 6.16 9.14
CA TYR A 57 4.94 4.94 9.29
C TYR A 57 5.73 3.77 8.73
N CYS A 58 6.06 2.79 9.58
CA CYS A 58 6.97 1.70 9.24
C CYS A 58 6.22 0.37 9.14
N PHE A 59 6.41 -0.31 8.02
CA PHE A 59 5.77 -1.59 7.72
C PHE A 59 6.82 -2.63 7.33
N TYR A 60 6.94 -3.67 8.15
CA TYR A 60 7.81 -4.82 7.90
C TYR A 60 7.05 -5.87 7.08
N ARG A 61 6.78 -5.56 5.81
CA ARG A 61 5.96 -6.35 4.89
C ARG A 61 6.76 -6.76 3.66
N THR A 62 6.10 -7.41 2.70
CA THR A 62 6.74 -7.83 1.44
C THR A 62 7.46 -6.64 0.76
N PRO A 63 8.75 -6.76 0.40
CA PRO A 63 9.51 -5.67 -0.23
C PRO A 63 8.81 -5.10 -1.47
N GLY A 64 8.75 -3.76 -1.55
CA GLY A 64 8.13 -3.03 -2.65
C GLY A 64 6.59 -3.02 -2.63
N ILE A 65 5.92 -3.79 -1.77
CA ILE A 65 4.45 -3.88 -1.78
C ILE A 65 3.81 -2.53 -1.52
N ILE A 66 4.42 -1.69 -0.68
CA ILE A 66 3.87 -0.39 -0.35
C ILE A 66 3.81 0.51 -1.58
N ASN A 67 4.81 0.48 -2.47
CA ASN A 67 4.74 1.25 -3.72
C ASN A 67 3.50 0.85 -4.53
N TYR A 68 3.24 -0.46 -4.63
CA TYR A 68 2.07 -0.97 -5.31
C TYR A 68 0.77 -0.53 -4.61
N ILE A 69 0.67 -0.67 -3.30
CA ILE A 69 -0.49 -0.20 -2.51
C ILE A 69 -0.71 1.30 -2.66
N ILE A 70 0.35 2.10 -2.72
CA ILE A 70 0.28 3.55 -2.91
C ILE A 70 -0.33 3.92 -4.26
N THR A 71 -0.16 3.09 -5.30
CA THR A 71 -0.78 3.35 -6.60
C THR A 71 -2.31 3.43 -6.52
N TYR A 72 -2.94 2.65 -5.63
CA TYR A 72 -4.39 2.73 -5.39
C TYR A 72 -4.85 4.14 -5.04
N TYR A 73 -4.15 4.81 -4.13
CA TYR A 73 -4.50 6.16 -3.69
C TYR A 73 -4.20 7.20 -4.77
N LEU A 74 -3.08 7.03 -5.50
CA LEU A 74 -2.70 7.93 -6.57
C LEU A 74 -3.62 7.80 -7.80
N GLN A 75 -4.18 6.62 -8.03
CA GLN A 75 -5.07 6.30 -9.15
C GLN A 75 -6.55 6.31 -8.75
N GLN A 76 -6.91 7.03 -7.68
CA GLN A 76 -8.30 7.24 -7.28
C GLN A 76 -9.09 5.94 -7.09
N GLY A 77 -8.48 4.95 -6.45
CA GLY A 77 -9.13 3.71 -6.04
C GLY A 77 -8.98 2.57 -7.06
N CYS A 78 -8.07 2.72 -8.02
CA CYS A 78 -7.73 1.67 -8.98
C CYS A 78 -6.37 1.07 -8.62
N LEU A 79 -6.34 -0.22 -8.29
CA LEU A 79 -5.08 -0.97 -8.21
C LEU A 79 -4.68 -1.43 -9.61
N LEU A 80 -3.38 -1.42 -9.88
CA LEU A 80 -2.83 -1.99 -11.11
C LEU A 80 -3.04 -3.52 -11.11
N THR A 81 -3.51 -4.08 -12.22
CA THR A 81 -3.69 -5.53 -12.37
C THR A 81 -2.37 -6.26 -12.62
N GLU A 82 -1.39 -5.56 -13.20
CA GLU A 82 -0.04 -6.08 -13.43
C GLU A 82 0.76 -5.97 -12.14
N VAL A 83 1.05 -7.14 -11.54
CA VAL A 83 1.83 -7.23 -10.31
C VAL A 83 2.78 -8.42 -10.37
N HIS A 84 4.00 -8.22 -9.91
CA HIS A 84 5.05 -9.26 -9.92
C HIS A 84 5.04 -10.13 -8.65
N TYR A 85 3.95 -10.12 -7.89
CA TYR A 85 3.81 -10.91 -6.67
C TYR A 85 3.00 -12.18 -6.94
N PRO A 86 3.40 -13.32 -6.36
CA PRO A 86 2.55 -14.51 -6.34
C PRO A 86 1.15 -14.19 -5.81
N PRO A 87 0.08 -14.76 -6.40
CA PRO A 87 -1.31 -14.49 -6.02
C PRO A 87 -1.58 -14.62 -4.51
N GLU A 88 -1.01 -15.61 -3.84
CA GLU A 88 -1.21 -15.82 -2.40
C GLU A 88 -0.55 -14.70 -1.57
N ILE A 89 0.66 -14.30 -1.93
CA ILE A 89 1.37 -13.19 -1.27
C ILE A 89 0.59 -11.90 -1.46
N LEU A 90 0.13 -11.63 -2.69
CA LEU A 90 -0.65 -10.43 -2.99
C LEU A 90 -1.97 -10.40 -2.21
N TYR A 91 -2.66 -11.55 -2.13
CA TYR A 91 -3.88 -11.70 -1.34
C TYR A 91 -3.65 -11.31 0.12
N ASP A 92 -2.64 -11.91 0.77
CA ASP A 92 -2.33 -11.66 2.18
C ASP A 92 -1.99 -10.20 2.45
N GLU A 93 -1.27 -9.56 1.54
CA GLU A 93 -0.92 -8.13 1.67
C GLU A 93 -2.14 -7.23 1.49
N LEU A 94 -3.01 -7.48 0.51
CA LEU A 94 -4.23 -6.70 0.31
C LEU A 94 -5.20 -6.86 1.48
N VAL A 95 -5.31 -8.07 2.04
CA VAL A 95 -6.07 -8.32 3.28
C VAL A 95 -5.48 -7.50 4.44
N PHE A 96 -4.15 -7.54 4.62
CA PHE A 96 -3.47 -6.80 5.69
C PHE A 96 -3.71 -5.28 5.59
N PHE A 97 -3.63 -4.71 4.39
CA PHE A 97 -3.88 -3.27 4.18
C PHE A 97 -5.37 -2.90 4.16
N GLY A 98 -6.27 -3.84 4.41
CA GLY A 98 -7.69 -3.58 4.62
C GLY A 98 -8.48 -3.32 3.33
N PHE A 99 -8.06 -3.90 2.21
CA PHE A 99 -8.81 -3.79 0.96
C PHE A 99 -10.09 -4.62 1.02
N ASN A 100 -11.13 -4.14 0.32
CA ASN A 100 -12.39 -4.87 0.22
C ASN A 100 -12.19 -6.18 -0.55
N ILE A 101 -12.85 -7.24 -0.09
CA ILE A 101 -12.76 -8.58 -0.68
C ILE A 101 -13.07 -8.62 -2.18
N GLN A 102 -13.96 -7.77 -2.69
CA GLN A 102 -14.27 -7.67 -4.12
C GLN A 102 -13.04 -7.18 -4.92
N ILE A 103 -12.38 -6.12 -4.44
CA ILE A 103 -11.16 -5.59 -5.07
C ILE A 103 -10.07 -6.66 -5.07
N ILE A 104 -9.95 -7.41 -3.98
CA ILE A 104 -8.98 -8.50 -3.85
C ILE A 104 -9.27 -9.59 -4.89
N TYR A 105 -10.53 -10.03 -5.01
CA TYR A 105 -10.92 -11.03 -6.00
C TYR A 105 -10.63 -10.57 -7.42
N ASP A 106 -10.96 -9.32 -7.76
CA ASP A 106 -10.75 -8.77 -9.09
C ASP A 106 -9.25 -8.73 -9.44
N ILE A 107 -8.40 -8.30 -8.51
CA ILE A 107 -6.94 -8.23 -8.73
C ILE A 107 -6.33 -9.63 -8.84
N VAL A 108 -6.56 -10.49 -7.83
CA VAL A 108 -5.91 -11.81 -7.73
C VAL A 108 -6.34 -12.72 -8.89
N SER A 109 -7.62 -12.70 -9.29
CA SER A 109 -8.11 -13.53 -10.41
C SER A 109 -7.51 -13.10 -11.77
N ASN A 110 -7.29 -11.80 -11.95
CA ASN A 110 -6.65 -11.27 -13.14
C ASN A 110 -5.14 -11.59 -13.17
N SER A 111 -4.45 -11.53 -12.02
CA SER A 111 -3.04 -11.92 -11.92
C SER A 111 -2.83 -13.40 -12.27
N ILE A 112 -3.69 -14.29 -11.77
CA ILE A 112 -3.70 -15.71 -12.14
C ILE A 112 -3.84 -15.86 -13.66
N THR A 113 -4.80 -15.17 -14.27
CA THR A 113 -5.04 -15.29 -15.72
C THR A 113 -3.82 -14.89 -16.55
N ILE A 114 -3.02 -13.90 -16.10
CA ILE A 114 -1.79 -13.47 -16.78
C ILE A 114 -0.69 -14.53 -16.67
N ASP A 115 -0.48 -15.13 -15.51
CA ASP A 115 0.53 -16.19 -15.32
C ASP A 115 0.25 -17.42 -16.19
N TYR A 116 -1.04 -17.73 -16.41
CA TYR A 116 -1.47 -18.80 -17.33
C TYR A 116 -1.49 -18.36 -18.80
N TYR A 117 -1.53 -17.06 -19.09
CA TYR A 117 -1.46 -16.49 -20.44
C TYR A 117 -0.03 -16.04 -20.77
N ILE A 118 0.91 -16.99 -20.79
CA ILE A 118 2.16 -16.81 -21.54
C ILE A 118 1.87 -17.31 -22.96
N PRO A 119 1.73 -16.43 -23.97
CA PRO A 119 1.52 -16.88 -25.33
C PRO A 119 2.72 -17.72 -25.73
N SER A 120 2.46 -18.99 -26.04
CA SER A 120 3.44 -19.92 -26.60
C SER A 120 3.86 -19.41 -27.97
N GLY A 121 4.82 -18.49 -28.02
CA GLY A 121 5.14 -17.81 -29.27
C GLY A 121 6.24 -16.77 -29.13
N ASN A 122 7.45 -17.21 -28.80
CA ASN A 122 8.69 -16.84 -29.50
C ASN A 122 9.91 -17.38 -28.71
N ILE A 123 10.16 -18.68 -28.84
CA ILE A 123 11.52 -19.19 -28.77
C ILE A 123 12.00 -19.16 -30.22
N ALA A 124 12.73 -18.12 -30.60
CA ALA A 124 13.54 -18.17 -31.81
C ALA A 124 14.65 -19.20 -31.56
N LEU A 125 14.72 -20.21 -32.43
CA LEU A 125 15.74 -21.25 -32.48
C LEU A 125 17.17 -20.69 -32.53
#